data_AF-A0A559L4V8-F1
#
_entry.id   AF-A0A559L4V8-F1
#
_cell.length_a   1.000
_cell.length_b   1.000
_cell.length_c   1.000
_cell.angle_alpha   90.00
_cell.angle_beta   90.00
_cell.angle_gamma   90.00
#
_symmetry.space_group_name_H-M   'P 1'
#
loop_
_entity.id
_entity.type
_entity.pdbx_description
1 polymer ?
#
loop_
_entity_poly.entity_id
_entity_poly.type
_entity_poly.pdbx_seq_one_letter_code
_entity_poly.pdbx_strand_id
1 'polypeptide(L)'
;MVMQGPGELNFWNQHDSFNEVPALFNACTHTNFKVVETLIDCRGTAVALADILSSRDGRGSIPLHWATQSELPVEIDGFPDLKEIAQSITSTIELLLSLDPTAINVQDNDGNTPLHYATRSLSRHNKLYTAVFELLCDRRGDASVRNNNGETPMHTLFRLHGDDTTITDQDPVDTAAISIMPAHGASPTDTDNAGNTPLHLAAFNLHWTEALSYLLERGADPAQENLEKETAFHRAACGSYKGRDILTRSEERIRAQEDMLAVLVKAGREGLMDRGDAEGKTPRQICKTTRDGWITKDIR
;
A
#
# COMPACT_ATOMS: atom_id res chain seq x y z
N MET A 1 19.92 33.32 11.48
CA MET A 1 19.13 33.68 10.29
C MET A 1 19.58 32.73 9.18
N VAL A 2 18.97 31.55 9.13
CA VAL A 2 19.35 30.48 8.20
C VAL A 2 18.39 30.57 7.03
N MET A 3 18.94 30.68 5.83
CA MET A 3 18.20 30.79 4.58
C MET A 3 17.57 29.43 4.26
N GLN A 4 16.24 29.40 4.16
CA GLN A 4 15.50 28.26 3.61
C GLN A 4 15.81 28.17 2.11
N GLY A 5 16.29 27.00 1.65
CA GLY A 5 16.42 26.67 0.24
C GLY A 5 15.10 26.18 -0.35
N PRO A 6 14.88 26.29 -1.66
CA PRO A 6 13.63 25.90 -2.31
C PRO A 6 13.63 24.38 -2.52
N GLY A 7 12.95 23.65 -1.64
CA GLY A 7 12.88 22.19 -1.72
C GLY A 7 12.50 21.56 -0.38
N GLU A 8 11.41 22.04 0.24
CA GLU A 8 10.79 21.32 1.35
C GLU A 8 10.09 20.09 0.78
N LEU A 9 10.72 18.91 0.93
CA LEU A 9 10.07 17.62 0.73
C LEU A 9 9.03 17.45 1.85
N ASN A 10 7.79 17.81 1.55
CA ASN A 10 6.65 17.68 2.46
C ASN A 10 6.23 16.22 2.58
N PHE A 11 6.87 15.47 3.49
CA PHE A 11 6.36 14.18 3.95
C PHE A 11 5.20 14.39 4.95
N TRP A 12 4.12 13.64 4.79
CA TRP A 12 2.81 13.88 5.40
C TRP A 12 2.83 13.79 6.94
N ASN A 13 2.32 14.86 7.58
CA ASN A 13 2.21 15.14 9.02
C ASN A 13 3.42 15.75 9.75
N GLN A 14 3.88 16.91 9.29
CA GLN A 14 4.56 17.88 10.17
C GLN A 14 3.56 18.49 11.18
N HIS A 15 3.26 17.75 12.25
CA HIS A 15 2.90 18.36 13.52
C HIS A 15 4.07 18.14 14.48
N ASP A 16 4.84 19.20 14.69
CA ASP A 16 5.71 19.45 15.84
C ASP A 16 6.33 18.21 16.53
N SER A 17 7.33 17.58 15.90
CA SER A 17 8.46 16.98 16.62
C SER A 17 9.54 16.50 15.66
N PHE A 18 10.45 17.41 15.26
CA PHE A 18 11.77 17.01 14.76
C PHE A 18 12.59 16.45 15.92
N ASN A 19 12.37 15.18 16.26
CA ASN A 19 13.38 14.39 16.95
C ASN A 19 14.20 13.69 15.86
N GLU A 20 15.36 14.26 15.55
CA GLU A 20 16.52 13.65 14.87
C GLU A 20 16.23 12.36 14.10
N VAL A 21 15.68 12.45 12.88
CA VAL A 21 15.73 11.31 11.95
C VAL A 21 17.22 11.13 11.60
N PRO A 22 17.88 10.06 12.05
CA PRO A 22 19.32 9.91 11.87
C PRO A 22 19.67 10.00 10.38
N ALA A 23 20.83 10.56 10.02
CA ALA A 23 21.23 10.71 8.61
C ALA A 23 21.12 9.41 7.79
N LEU A 24 21.27 8.26 8.46
CA LEU A 24 21.05 6.94 7.87
C LEU A 24 19.63 6.72 7.33
N PHE A 25 18.61 7.16 8.06
CA PHE A 25 17.21 6.97 7.67
C PHE A 25 16.89 7.80 6.42
N ASN A 26 17.38 9.05 6.38
CA ASN A 26 17.28 9.89 5.20
C ASN A 26 18.08 9.32 4.02
N ALA A 27 19.22 8.68 4.27
CA ALA A 27 19.96 8.01 3.20
C ALA A 27 19.21 6.77 2.67
N CYS A 28 18.52 6.03 3.56
CA CYS A 28 17.68 4.89 3.20
C CYS A 28 16.48 5.32 2.34
N THR A 29 15.78 6.41 2.70
CA THR A 29 14.64 6.90 1.90
C THR A 29 15.04 7.32 0.50
N HIS A 30 16.14 8.05 0.36
CA HIS A 30 16.59 8.57 -0.93
C HIS A 30 17.35 7.53 -1.75
N THR A 31 17.34 6.25 -1.34
CA THR A 31 17.94 5.14 -2.09
C THR A 31 19.42 5.35 -2.37
N ASN A 32 20.13 6.06 -1.48
CA ASN A 32 21.53 6.40 -1.70
C ASN A 32 22.42 5.33 -1.06
N PHE A 33 22.55 4.20 -1.75
CA PHE A 33 23.35 3.04 -1.30
C PHE A 33 24.73 3.46 -0.79
N LYS A 34 25.43 4.33 -1.54
CA LYS A 34 26.80 4.73 -1.20
C LYS A 34 26.85 5.54 0.09
N VAL A 35 25.88 6.41 0.32
CA VAL A 35 25.78 7.18 1.57
C VAL A 35 25.41 6.27 2.73
N VAL A 36 24.49 5.32 2.54
CA VAL A 36 24.14 4.31 3.56
C VAL A 36 25.39 3.52 3.97
N GLU A 37 26.13 2.96 3.01
CA GLU A 37 27.37 2.23 3.23
C GLU A 37 28.39 3.10 3.99
N THR A 38 28.62 4.33 3.52
CA THR A 38 29.59 5.25 4.13
C THR A 38 29.22 5.63 5.56
N LEU A 39 27.93 5.84 5.86
CA LEU A 39 27.46 6.16 7.21
C LEU A 39 27.61 4.97 8.17
N ILE A 40 27.40 3.76 7.67
CA ILE A 40 27.62 2.52 8.44
C ILE A 40 29.12 2.31 8.72
N ASP A 41 29.98 2.57 7.75
CA ASP A 41 31.44 2.42 7.89
C ASP A 41 32.04 3.50 8.80
N CYS A 42 31.55 4.74 8.71
CA CYS A 42 32.03 5.89 9.47
C CYS A 42 31.39 6.03 10.86
N ARG A 43 30.66 5.01 11.36
CA ARG A 43 29.84 5.08 12.60
C ARG A 43 30.57 5.41 13.90
N GLY A 44 31.90 5.56 13.87
CA GLY A 44 32.73 5.72 15.06
C GLY A 44 32.85 4.40 15.83
N THR A 45 34.04 4.12 16.38
CA THR A 45 34.31 2.85 17.07
C THR A 45 33.53 2.68 18.38
N ALA A 46 32.93 3.76 18.89
CA ALA A 46 32.14 3.76 20.12
C ALA A 46 30.66 3.38 19.92
N VAL A 47 30.16 3.36 18.68
CA VAL A 47 28.77 3.00 18.38
C VAL A 47 28.72 1.58 17.83
N ALA A 48 27.99 0.69 18.51
CA ALA A 48 27.83 -0.68 18.02
C ALA A 48 26.97 -0.67 16.75
N LEU A 49 27.33 -1.52 15.78
CA LEU A 49 26.57 -1.64 14.53
C LEU A 49 25.11 -2.03 14.78
N ALA A 50 24.88 -2.93 15.74
CA ALA A 50 23.55 -3.38 16.13
C ALA A 50 22.66 -2.23 16.64
N ASP A 51 23.23 -1.27 17.38
CA ASP A 51 22.47 -0.13 17.92
C ASP A 51 21.97 0.78 16.80
N ILE A 52 22.75 0.93 15.72
CA ILE A 52 22.37 1.73 14.55
C ILE A 52 21.27 1.04 13.75
N LEU A 53 21.42 -0.26 13.50
CA LEU A 53 20.47 -1.03 12.68
C LEU A 53 19.14 -1.28 13.40
N SER A 54 19.16 -1.32 14.73
CA SER A 54 17.95 -1.46 15.55
C SER A 54 17.41 -0.13 16.08
N SER A 55 18.07 1.00 15.76
CA SER A 55 17.59 2.32 16.14
C SER A 55 16.19 2.56 15.59
N ARG A 56 15.35 3.24 16.36
CA ARG A 56 13.94 3.48 16.04
C ARG A 56 13.67 4.97 15.94
N ASP A 57 12.91 5.36 14.92
CA ASP A 57 12.36 6.72 14.83
C ASP A 57 11.19 6.91 15.82
N GLY A 58 10.54 8.08 15.77
CA GLY A 58 9.37 8.37 16.61
C GLY A 58 8.17 7.44 16.39
N ARG A 59 8.11 6.70 15.29
CA ARG A 59 7.08 5.68 15.00
C ARG A 59 7.53 4.27 15.33
N GLY A 60 8.74 4.09 15.88
CA GLY A 60 9.26 2.75 16.12
C GLY A 60 9.87 2.10 14.88
N SER A 61 9.91 2.78 13.74
CA SER A 61 10.43 2.23 12.49
C SER A 61 11.96 2.16 12.53
N ILE A 62 12.53 1.05 12.06
CA ILE A 62 13.99 0.87 11.90
C ILE A 62 14.44 1.25 10.47
N PRO A 63 15.76 1.40 10.19
CA PRO A 63 16.26 1.77 8.85
C PRO A 63 15.70 0.91 7.70
N LEU A 64 15.47 -0.39 7.95
CA LEU A 64 14.89 -1.27 6.94
C LEU A 64 13.46 -0.86 6.52
N HIS A 65 12.60 -0.40 7.43
CA HIS A 65 11.28 0.14 7.07
C HIS A 65 11.42 1.33 6.12
N TRP A 66 12.37 2.21 6.43
CA TRP A 66 12.64 3.41 5.65
C TRP A 66 13.20 3.09 4.26
N ALA A 67 14.03 2.05 4.12
CA ALA A 67 14.50 1.56 2.82
C ALA A 67 13.38 0.93 1.97
N THR A 68 12.31 0.42 2.60
CA THR A 68 11.16 -0.21 1.89
C THR A 68 10.06 0.76 1.49
N GLN A 69 10.12 2.02 1.94
CA GLN A 69 9.11 3.06 1.65
C GLN A 69 9.63 4.19 0.74
N SER A 70 10.76 4.00 0.07
CA SER A 70 11.41 5.02 -0.76
C SER A 70 10.51 5.57 -1.86
N GLU A 71 10.09 6.82 -1.74
CA GLU A 71 9.32 7.48 -2.80
C GLU A 71 10.16 7.60 -4.07
N LEU A 72 9.71 6.99 -5.17
CA LEU A 72 10.32 7.27 -6.47
C LEU A 72 9.85 8.64 -6.94
N PRO A 73 10.75 9.47 -7.51
CA PRO A 73 10.34 10.72 -8.11
C PRO A 73 9.33 10.46 -9.23
N VAL A 74 8.25 11.23 -9.23
CA VAL A 74 7.28 11.26 -10.34
C VAL A 74 8.07 11.55 -11.62
N GLU A 75 7.80 10.80 -12.70
CA GLU A 75 8.50 10.96 -13.97
C GLU A 75 8.55 12.42 -14.40
N ILE A 76 9.73 13.03 -14.26
CA ILE A 76 10.08 14.31 -14.87
C ILE A 76 11.19 13.98 -15.85
N ASP A 77 11.04 14.40 -17.11
CA ASP A 77 12.03 14.21 -18.18
C ASP A 77 13.45 14.49 -17.67
N GLY A 78 14.30 13.45 -17.64
CA GLY A 78 15.72 13.54 -17.26
C GLY A 78 16.12 12.96 -15.91
N PHE A 79 15.24 12.25 -15.18
CA PHE A 79 15.63 11.44 -14.01
C PHE A 79 16.41 10.15 -14.41
N PRO A 80 17.21 9.55 -13.50
CA PRO A 80 18.04 8.39 -13.78
C PRO A 80 17.21 7.14 -14.11
N ASP A 81 17.85 6.15 -14.74
CA ASP A 81 17.23 4.88 -15.14
C ASP A 81 16.48 4.25 -13.95
N LEU A 82 15.16 4.10 -14.05
CA LEU A 82 14.31 3.50 -13.01
C LEU A 82 14.84 2.14 -12.53
N LYS A 83 15.55 1.42 -13.41
CA LYS A 83 16.24 0.17 -13.09
C LYS A 83 17.41 0.37 -12.12
N GLU A 84 18.17 1.45 -12.25
CA GLU A 84 19.25 1.81 -11.32
C GLU A 84 18.69 2.14 -9.94
N ILE A 85 17.54 2.84 -9.88
CA ILE A 85 16.89 3.15 -8.60
C ILE A 85 16.41 1.87 -7.92
N ALA A 86 15.70 0.99 -8.65
CA ALA A 86 15.29 -0.31 -8.13
C ALA A 86 16.49 -1.13 -7.64
N GLN A 87 17.58 -1.16 -8.41
CA GLN A 87 18.82 -1.83 -8.02
C GLN A 87 19.44 -1.21 -6.76
N SER A 88 19.39 0.11 -6.60
CA SER A 88 19.89 0.79 -5.41
C SER A 88 19.05 0.50 -4.17
N ILE A 89 17.73 0.44 -4.31
CA ILE A 89 16.81 0.02 -3.24
C ILE A 89 17.12 -1.41 -2.82
N THR A 90 17.16 -2.35 -3.77
CA THR A 90 17.44 -3.76 -3.47
C THR A 90 18.82 -3.93 -2.85
N SER A 91 19.84 -3.22 -3.35
CA SER A 91 21.20 -3.26 -2.77
C SER A 91 21.24 -2.72 -1.34
N THR A 92 20.48 -1.66 -1.06
CA THR A 92 20.38 -1.10 0.30
C THR A 92 19.70 -2.08 1.26
N ILE A 93 18.60 -2.70 0.82
CA ILE A 93 17.90 -3.74 1.60
C ILE A 93 18.81 -4.94 1.84
N GLU A 94 19.53 -5.41 0.82
CA GLU A 94 20.49 -6.51 0.95
C GLU A 94 21.61 -6.17 1.92
N LEU A 95 22.18 -4.97 1.86
CA LEU A 95 23.19 -4.52 2.80
C LEU A 95 22.64 -4.56 4.22
N LEU A 96 21.49 -3.92 4.50
CA LEU A 96 20.90 -3.89 5.83
C LEU A 96 20.61 -5.30 6.37
N LEU A 97 20.04 -6.20 5.54
CA LEU A 97 19.74 -7.58 5.91
C LEU A 97 20.98 -8.46 6.05
N SER A 98 22.07 -8.17 5.32
CA SER A 98 23.33 -8.89 5.50
C SER A 98 23.99 -8.57 6.85
N LEU A 99 23.76 -7.36 7.36
CA LEU A 99 24.28 -6.90 8.64
C LEU A 99 23.38 -7.28 9.82
N ASP A 100 22.06 -7.24 9.62
CA ASP A 100 21.06 -7.72 10.58
C ASP A 100 19.91 -8.46 9.88
N PRO A 101 20.01 -9.79 9.73
CA PRO A 101 18.93 -10.60 9.15
C PRO A 101 17.65 -10.62 10.00
N THR A 102 17.73 -10.30 11.29
CA THR A 102 16.58 -10.36 12.21
C THR A 102 15.60 -9.20 12.01
N ALA A 103 16.05 -8.14 11.33
CA ALA A 103 15.27 -6.95 11.01
C ALA A 103 14.05 -7.22 10.10
N ILE A 104 14.06 -8.30 9.31
CA ILE A 104 13.12 -8.55 8.21
C ILE A 104 11.63 -8.51 8.63
N ASN A 105 11.32 -8.93 9.86
CA ASN A 105 9.95 -9.00 10.39
C ASN A 105 9.73 -8.09 11.61
N VAL A 106 10.64 -7.15 11.88
CA VAL A 106 10.47 -6.20 12.99
C VAL A 106 9.23 -5.36 12.72
N GLN A 107 8.38 -5.22 13.74
CA GLN A 107 7.22 -4.34 13.71
C GLN A 107 7.56 -2.96 14.30
N ASP A 108 7.02 -1.91 13.69
CA ASP A 108 6.98 -0.56 14.24
C ASP A 108 5.84 -0.41 15.27
N ASN A 109 5.57 0.83 15.73
CA ASN A 109 4.53 1.08 16.74
C ASN A 109 3.10 0.83 16.22
N ASP A 110 2.90 0.88 14.91
CA ASP A 110 1.63 0.56 14.25
C ASP A 110 1.49 -0.94 13.93
N GLY A 111 2.51 -1.74 14.26
CA GLY A 111 2.55 -3.16 13.96
C GLY A 111 2.96 -3.46 12.51
N ASN A 112 3.36 -2.47 11.72
CA ASN A 112 3.77 -2.69 10.33
C ASN A 112 5.18 -3.25 10.29
N THR A 113 5.40 -4.23 9.41
CA THR A 113 6.73 -4.75 9.07
C THR A 113 7.26 -4.06 7.81
N PRO A 114 8.55 -4.21 7.45
CA PRO A 114 9.06 -3.73 6.17
C PRO A 114 8.25 -4.25 4.96
N LEU A 115 7.68 -5.46 5.05
CA LEU A 115 6.82 -6.02 4.01
C LEU A 115 5.48 -5.27 3.88
N HIS A 116 4.89 -4.78 4.98
CA HIS A 116 3.69 -3.93 4.93
C HIS A 116 3.96 -2.61 4.19
N TYR A 117 5.13 -2.02 4.41
CA TYR A 117 5.55 -0.79 3.72
C TYR A 117 5.82 -1.05 2.23
N ALA A 118 6.51 -2.13 1.90
CA ALA A 118 6.76 -2.51 0.50
C ALA A 118 5.47 -2.68 -0.29
N THR A 119 4.44 -3.33 0.28
CA THR A 119 3.16 -3.51 -0.42
C THR A 119 2.33 -2.24 -0.55
N ARG A 120 2.45 -1.33 0.42
CA ARG A 120 1.81 -0.02 0.36
C ARG A 120 2.41 0.90 -0.72
N SER A 121 3.68 0.71 -1.07
CA SER A 121 4.38 1.48 -2.10
C SER A 121 4.17 0.95 -3.52
N LEU A 122 3.71 -0.30 -3.68
CA LEU A 122 3.45 -0.93 -5.00
C LEU A 122 2.40 -0.16 -5.82
N SER A 123 1.37 0.39 -5.19
CA SER A 123 0.30 1.14 -5.87
C SER A 123 0.75 2.51 -6.41
N ARG A 124 2.00 2.92 -6.13
CA ARG A 124 2.55 4.22 -6.52
C ARG A 124 3.57 4.16 -7.68
N HIS A 125 4.16 2.99 -7.93
CA HIS A 125 5.46 2.92 -8.62
C HIS A 125 5.66 1.72 -9.57
N ASN A 126 4.58 1.02 -9.95
CA ASN A 126 4.58 -0.05 -10.97
C ASN A 126 5.53 -1.24 -10.63
N LYS A 127 5.74 -2.16 -11.58
CA LYS A 127 6.50 -3.44 -11.48
C LYS A 127 7.88 -3.38 -10.81
N LEU A 128 8.49 -2.20 -10.70
CA LEU A 128 9.80 -2.02 -10.08
C LEU A 128 9.79 -2.37 -8.59
N TYR A 129 8.67 -2.08 -7.92
CA TYR A 129 8.50 -2.45 -6.51
C TYR A 129 8.23 -3.95 -6.32
N THR A 130 7.84 -4.67 -7.38
CA THR A 130 7.70 -6.13 -7.33
C THR A 130 9.05 -6.77 -6.97
N ALA A 131 10.17 -6.25 -7.48
CA ALA A 131 11.50 -6.76 -7.15
C ALA A 131 11.88 -6.53 -5.67
N VAL A 132 11.48 -5.39 -5.09
CA VAL A 132 11.68 -5.10 -3.66
C VAL A 132 10.87 -6.06 -2.80
N PHE A 133 9.61 -6.26 -3.18
CA PHE A 133 8.71 -7.20 -2.51
C PHE A 133 9.22 -8.64 -2.59
N GLU A 134 9.64 -9.09 -3.79
CA GLU A 134 10.25 -10.42 -4.01
C GLU A 134 11.51 -10.61 -3.17
N LEU A 135 12.39 -9.60 -3.12
CA LEU A 135 13.60 -9.65 -2.30
C LEU A 135 13.28 -9.88 -0.82
N LEU A 136 12.32 -9.12 -0.26
CA LEU A 136 11.92 -9.29 1.13
C LEU A 136 11.35 -10.69 1.39
N CYS A 137 10.52 -11.19 0.47
CA CYS A 137 9.97 -12.54 0.53
C CYS A 137 11.07 -13.61 0.50
N ASP A 138 12.02 -13.51 -0.44
CA ASP A 138 13.19 -14.40 -0.57
C ASP A 138 14.09 -14.39 0.67
N ARG A 139 14.11 -13.26 1.40
CA ARG A 139 14.83 -13.10 2.67
C ARG A 139 13.99 -13.49 3.89
N ARG A 140 12.93 -14.28 3.69
CA ARG A 140 12.02 -14.81 4.73
C ARG A 140 11.15 -13.75 5.40
N GLY A 141 10.77 -12.72 4.66
CA GLY A 141 9.66 -11.84 5.03
C GLY A 141 8.38 -12.65 5.25
N ASP A 142 7.78 -12.49 6.43
CA ASP A 142 6.57 -13.19 6.83
C ASP A 142 5.35 -12.33 6.46
N ALA A 143 4.61 -12.79 5.45
CA ALA A 143 3.41 -12.13 4.97
C ALA A 143 2.16 -12.46 5.81
N SER A 144 2.27 -13.32 6.84
CA SER A 144 1.18 -13.60 7.77
C SER A 144 1.10 -12.62 8.94
N VAL A 145 2.16 -11.80 9.16
CA VAL A 145 2.21 -10.83 10.26
C VAL A 145 1.08 -9.81 10.09
N ARG A 146 0.41 -9.50 11.21
CA ARG A 146 -0.70 -8.55 11.27
C ARG A 146 -0.28 -7.28 11.99
N ASN A 147 -0.61 -6.13 11.40
CA ASN A 147 -0.45 -4.83 12.05
C ASN A 147 -1.56 -4.59 13.11
N ASN A 148 -1.56 -3.41 13.74
CA ASN A 148 -2.55 -3.06 14.78
C ASN A 148 -4.00 -2.99 14.28
N ASN A 149 -4.21 -2.88 12.96
CA ASN A 149 -5.53 -2.96 12.33
C ASN A 149 -5.92 -4.40 11.95
N GLY A 150 -5.10 -5.40 12.31
CA GLY A 150 -5.30 -6.80 11.93
C GLY A 150 -4.97 -7.09 10.46
N GLU A 151 -4.41 -6.12 9.75
CA GLU A 151 -4.10 -6.20 8.32
C GLU A 151 -2.80 -6.98 8.11
N THR A 152 -2.81 -7.91 7.14
CA THR A 152 -1.58 -8.50 6.58
C THR A 152 -1.02 -7.60 5.47
N PRO A 153 0.23 -7.81 5.00
CA PRO A 153 0.75 -7.10 3.82
C PRO A 153 -0.12 -7.20 2.57
N MET A 154 -0.94 -8.26 2.45
CA MET A 154 -1.91 -8.38 1.35
C MET A 154 -3.07 -7.38 1.47
N HIS A 155 -3.48 -7.02 2.68
CA HIS A 155 -4.49 -5.98 2.88
C HIS A 155 -3.93 -4.59 2.53
N THR A 156 -2.70 -4.30 2.97
CA THR A 156 -2.07 -2.98 2.74
C THR A 156 -1.79 -2.72 1.26
N LEU A 157 -1.66 -3.77 0.43
CA LEU A 157 -1.60 -3.68 -1.03
C LEU A 157 -2.81 -2.93 -1.63
N PHE A 158 -3.98 -3.06 -1.00
CA PHE A 158 -5.24 -2.51 -1.50
C PHE A 158 -5.68 -1.22 -0.79
N ARG A 159 -4.87 -0.71 0.14
CA ARG A 159 -5.21 0.48 0.92
C ARG A 159 -4.82 1.76 0.18
N LEU A 160 -5.83 2.60 -0.10
CA LEU A 160 -5.61 3.98 -0.54
C LEU A 160 -5.02 4.82 0.62
N HIS A 161 -4.10 5.72 0.29
CA HIS A 161 -3.62 6.71 1.26
C HIS A 161 -4.75 7.71 1.54
N GLY A 162 -5.17 7.80 2.80
CA GLY A 162 -6.31 8.62 3.22
C GLY A 162 -6.06 10.13 3.21
N ASP A 163 -4.81 10.59 3.20
CA ASP A 163 -4.52 11.99 3.54
C ASP A 163 -3.65 12.73 2.52
N ASP A 164 -3.04 12.02 1.58
CA ASP A 164 -2.28 12.64 0.49
C ASP A 164 -3.21 12.95 -0.68
N THR A 165 -3.75 14.17 -0.68
CA THR A 165 -4.60 14.70 -1.76
C THR A 165 -3.84 15.02 -3.05
N THR A 166 -2.52 14.78 -3.12
CA THR A 166 -1.69 15.07 -4.30
C THR A 166 -1.50 13.86 -5.21
N ILE A 167 -1.90 12.65 -4.77
CA ILE A 167 -1.80 11.43 -5.58
C ILE A 167 -3.12 11.19 -6.30
N THR A 168 -3.19 11.68 -7.53
CA THR A 168 -4.39 11.65 -8.38
C THR A 168 -4.47 10.41 -9.28
N ASP A 169 -3.37 9.68 -9.47
CA ASP A 169 -3.34 8.45 -10.28
C ASP A 169 -2.56 7.35 -9.55
N GLN A 170 -3.27 6.28 -9.16
CA GLN A 170 -2.63 5.03 -8.73
C GLN A 170 -2.73 4.04 -9.88
N ASP A 171 -1.60 3.38 -10.15
CA ASP A 171 -1.60 2.26 -11.08
C ASP A 171 -2.35 1.07 -10.47
N PRO A 172 -3.02 0.25 -11.29
CA PRO A 172 -3.59 -1.00 -10.83
C PRO A 172 -2.54 -1.87 -10.13
N VAL A 173 -2.97 -2.53 -9.06
CA VAL A 173 -2.15 -3.51 -8.35
C VAL A 173 -1.71 -4.63 -9.30
N ASP A 174 -0.40 -4.89 -9.36
CA ASP A 174 0.17 -6.01 -10.11
C ASP A 174 -0.24 -7.35 -9.46
N THR A 175 -0.85 -8.24 -10.24
CA THR A 175 -1.26 -9.57 -9.78
C THR A 175 -0.08 -10.45 -9.38
N ALA A 176 1.14 -10.16 -9.87
CA ALA A 176 2.36 -10.84 -9.44
C ALA A 176 2.57 -10.70 -7.93
N ALA A 177 2.36 -9.52 -7.35
CA ALA A 177 2.50 -9.29 -5.91
C ALA A 177 1.47 -10.13 -5.11
N ILE A 178 0.24 -10.23 -5.59
CA ILE A 178 -0.81 -11.07 -4.97
C ILE A 178 -0.41 -12.55 -5.05
N SER A 179 0.24 -12.97 -6.14
CA SER A 179 0.57 -14.37 -6.40
C SER A 179 1.65 -14.95 -5.48
N ILE A 180 2.56 -14.11 -4.99
CA ILE A 180 3.72 -14.54 -4.22
C ILE A 180 3.37 -14.66 -2.73
N MET A 181 2.57 -13.73 -2.19
CA MET A 181 2.25 -13.65 -0.75
C MET A 181 1.74 -14.96 -0.11
N PRO A 182 0.94 -15.81 -0.79
CA PRO A 182 0.51 -17.10 -0.23
C PRO A 182 1.64 -18.06 0.13
N ALA A 183 2.74 -18.06 -0.63
CA ALA A 183 3.91 -18.87 -0.31
C ALA A 183 4.63 -18.39 0.98
N HIS A 184 4.36 -17.15 1.39
CA HIS A 184 4.94 -16.48 2.55
C HIS A 184 3.94 -16.29 3.70
N GLY A 185 2.80 -17.02 3.66
CA GLY A 185 1.89 -17.15 4.80
C GLY A 185 0.65 -16.26 4.78
N ALA A 186 0.51 -15.31 3.84
CA ALA A 186 -0.71 -14.52 3.72
C ALA A 186 -1.81 -15.28 2.98
N SER A 187 -3.07 -15.11 3.37
CA SER A 187 -4.21 -15.70 2.67
C SER A 187 -5.10 -14.63 2.04
N PRO A 188 -5.65 -14.86 0.81
CA PRO A 188 -6.66 -13.98 0.22
C PRO A 188 -7.99 -13.97 1.00
N THR A 189 -8.12 -14.86 2.00
CA THR A 189 -9.29 -14.97 2.89
C THR A 189 -9.02 -14.45 4.30
N ASP A 190 -7.80 -13.98 4.59
CA ASP A 190 -7.52 -13.31 5.87
C ASP A 190 -8.45 -12.10 6.03
N THR A 191 -8.86 -11.84 7.27
CA THR A 191 -9.67 -10.67 7.61
C THR A 191 -8.91 -9.72 8.51
N ASP A 192 -9.05 -8.41 8.28
CA ASP A 192 -8.62 -7.36 9.21
C ASP A 192 -9.52 -7.30 10.46
N ASN A 193 -9.27 -6.33 11.36
CA ASN A 193 -10.06 -6.13 12.58
C ASN A 193 -11.50 -5.69 12.31
N ALA A 194 -11.80 -5.15 11.13
CA ALA A 194 -13.15 -4.80 10.69
C ALA A 194 -13.85 -5.97 9.95
N GLY A 195 -13.19 -7.13 9.84
CA GLY A 195 -13.71 -8.30 9.12
C GLY A 195 -13.57 -8.19 7.61
N ASN A 196 -12.89 -7.17 7.08
CA ASN A 196 -12.64 -7.04 5.65
C ASN A 196 -11.59 -8.03 5.20
N THR A 197 -11.86 -8.71 4.09
CA THR A 197 -10.82 -9.45 3.34
C THR A 197 -10.12 -8.53 2.34
N PRO A 198 -8.98 -8.93 1.75
CA PRO A 198 -8.36 -8.22 0.64
C PRO A 198 -9.35 -7.95 -0.51
N LEU A 199 -10.32 -8.85 -0.75
CA LEU A 199 -11.37 -8.67 -1.76
C LEU A 199 -12.29 -7.48 -1.44
N HIS A 200 -12.63 -7.23 -0.17
CA HIS A 200 -13.42 -6.07 0.24
C HIS A 200 -12.70 -4.75 -0.09
N LEU A 201 -11.38 -4.71 0.18
CA LEU A 201 -10.55 -3.53 -0.07
C LEU A 201 -10.32 -3.31 -1.58
N ALA A 202 -10.07 -4.39 -2.34
CA ALA A 202 -9.92 -4.33 -3.78
C ALA A 202 -11.21 -3.87 -4.49
N ALA A 203 -12.38 -4.35 -4.04
CA ALA A 203 -13.68 -4.00 -4.63
C ALA A 203 -14.02 -2.51 -4.50
N PHE A 204 -13.52 -1.83 -3.46
CA PHE A 204 -13.70 -0.39 -3.31
C PHE A 204 -12.95 0.40 -4.40
N ASN A 205 -11.90 -0.16 -5.00
CA ASN A 205 -11.07 0.52 -5.99
C ASN A 205 -11.48 0.09 -7.41
N LEU A 206 -12.37 0.86 -8.02
CA LEU A 206 -13.11 0.45 -9.24
C LEU A 206 -12.24 0.20 -10.48
N HIS A 207 -10.96 0.59 -10.46
CA HIS A 207 -10.00 0.38 -11.54
C HIS A 207 -9.11 -0.87 -11.35
N TRP A 208 -9.31 -1.64 -10.28
CA TRP A 208 -8.53 -2.84 -9.95
C TRP A 208 -9.26 -4.15 -10.28
N THR A 209 -10.01 -4.17 -11.39
CA THR A 209 -10.82 -5.33 -11.79
C THR A 209 -10.00 -6.59 -12.05
N GLU A 210 -8.76 -6.45 -12.53
CA GLU A 210 -7.83 -7.57 -12.73
C GLU A 210 -7.38 -8.18 -11.40
N ALA A 211 -6.98 -7.35 -10.44
CA ALA A 211 -6.63 -7.81 -9.09
C ALA A 211 -7.82 -8.43 -8.36
N LEU A 212 -9.03 -7.85 -8.53
CA LEU A 212 -10.26 -8.44 -8.00
C LEU A 212 -10.52 -9.83 -8.60
N SER A 213 -10.43 -9.95 -9.94
CA SER A 213 -10.60 -11.23 -10.64
C SER A 213 -9.60 -12.27 -10.14
N TYR A 214 -8.35 -11.86 -9.95
CA TYR A 214 -7.31 -12.72 -9.42
C TYR A 214 -7.60 -13.22 -8.01
N LEU A 215 -8.04 -12.33 -7.09
CA LEU A 215 -8.41 -12.73 -5.72
C LEU A 215 -9.57 -13.76 -5.73
N LEU A 216 -10.56 -13.55 -6.59
CA LEU A 216 -11.69 -14.48 -6.77
C LEU A 216 -11.22 -15.85 -7.30
N GLU A 217 -10.34 -15.86 -8.29
CA GLU A 217 -9.71 -17.10 -8.81
C GLU A 217 -8.86 -17.83 -7.75
N ARG A 218 -8.33 -17.10 -6.77
CA ARG A 218 -7.59 -17.63 -5.61
C ARG A 218 -8.48 -17.99 -4.42
N GLY A 219 -9.80 -18.02 -4.59
CA GLY A 219 -10.74 -18.54 -3.60
C GLY A 219 -11.26 -17.50 -2.61
N ALA A 220 -11.09 -16.20 -2.86
CA ALA A 220 -11.79 -15.18 -2.10
C ALA A 220 -13.30 -15.26 -2.36
N ASP A 221 -14.11 -15.21 -1.29
CA ASP A 221 -15.57 -15.32 -1.38
C ASP A 221 -16.22 -13.93 -1.49
N PRO A 222 -16.88 -13.58 -2.62
CA PRO A 222 -17.59 -12.31 -2.74
C PRO A 222 -18.85 -12.21 -1.88
N ALA A 223 -19.30 -13.32 -1.27
CA ALA A 223 -20.43 -13.37 -0.35
C ALA A 223 -20.04 -13.21 1.13
N GLN A 224 -18.74 -13.21 1.45
CA GLN A 224 -18.28 -13.02 2.82
C GLN A 224 -18.69 -11.63 3.32
N GLU A 225 -19.24 -11.59 4.53
CA GLU A 225 -19.67 -10.37 5.21
C GLU A 225 -18.58 -9.89 6.18
N ASN A 226 -18.26 -8.60 6.15
CA ASN A 226 -17.47 -7.95 7.19
C ASN A 226 -18.33 -7.67 8.46
N LEU A 227 -17.76 -6.98 9.45
CA LEU A 227 -18.50 -6.67 10.70
C LEU A 227 -19.69 -5.72 10.49
N GLU A 228 -19.71 -4.95 9.41
CA GLU A 228 -20.81 -4.07 9.00
C GLU A 228 -21.83 -4.77 8.11
N LYS A 229 -21.73 -6.11 7.96
CA LYS A 229 -22.56 -6.92 7.05
C LYS A 229 -22.42 -6.53 5.58
N GLU A 230 -21.36 -5.80 5.26
CA GLU A 230 -21.02 -5.48 3.88
C GLU A 230 -20.32 -6.67 3.22
N THR A 231 -20.60 -6.86 1.94
CA THR A 231 -19.88 -7.78 1.06
C THR A 231 -19.03 -6.99 0.07
N ALA A 232 -18.22 -7.67 -0.74
CA ALA A 232 -17.48 -7.01 -1.84
C ALA A 232 -18.39 -6.18 -2.76
N PHE A 233 -19.66 -6.57 -2.94
CA PHE A 233 -20.65 -5.80 -3.71
C PHE A 233 -20.99 -4.45 -3.07
N HIS A 234 -21.10 -4.39 -1.74
CA HIS A 234 -21.34 -3.14 -1.02
C HIS A 234 -20.16 -2.19 -1.19
N ARG A 235 -18.93 -2.71 -1.07
CA ARG A 235 -17.68 -1.93 -1.27
C ARG A 235 -17.56 -1.41 -2.70
N ALA A 236 -17.90 -2.22 -3.72
CA ALA A 236 -17.96 -1.76 -5.10
C ALA A 236 -19.08 -0.73 -5.35
N ALA A 237 -20.22 -0.86 -4.65
CA ALA A 237 -21.33 0.07 -4.78
C ALA A 237 -21.03 1.49 -4.26
N CYS A 238 -20.15 1.63 -3.26
CA CYS A 238 -19.63 2.91 -2.76
C CYS A 238 -18.21 3.22 -3.24
N GLY A 239 -17.68 2.42 -4.18
CA GLY A 239 -16.29 2.44 -4.60
C GLY A 239 -15.83 3.77 -5.20
N SER A 240 -14.52 3.97 -5.19
CA SER A 240 -13.82 5.12 -5.78
C SER A 240 -13.15 4.75 -7.09
N TYR A 241 -13.13 5.69 -8.03
CA TYR A 241 -12.40 5.58 -9.29
C TYR A 241 -11.30 6.66 -9.33
N LYS A 242 -10.05 6.20 -9.45
CA LYS A 242 -8.80 6.99 -9.54
C LYS A 242 -8.69 8.19 -8.57
N GLY A 243 -8.30 7.88 -7.33
CA GLY A 243 -7.65 8.81 -6.38
C GLY A 243 -8.23 10.21 -6.27
N ARG A 244 -9.44 10.39 -5.73
CA ARG A 244 -10.09 11.71 -5.45
C ARG A 244 -10.06 12.74 -6.60
N ASP A 245 -9.65 12.40 -7.82
CA ASP A 245 -9.52 13.39 -8.89
C ASP A 245 -10.92 13.80 -9.36
N ILE A 246 -11.16 15.10 -9.28
CA ILE A 246 -12.43 15.77 -9.54
C ILE A 246 -12.72 15.81 -11.05
N LEU A 247 -11.72 15.54 -11.89
CA LEU A 247 -11.80 15.71 -13.36
C LEU A 247 -12.35 14.51 -14.13
N THR A 248 -12.44 13.32 -13.52
CA THR A 248 -13.08 12.17 -14.19
C THR A 248 -14.60 12.37 -14.29
N ARG A 249 -15.15 12.29 -15.50
CA ARG A 249 -16.60 12.40 -15.75
C ARG A 249 -17.35 11.25 -15.07
N SER A 250 -18.56 11.55 -14.59
CA SER A 250 -19.46 10.56 -13.97
C SER A 250 -19.69 9.32 -14.84
N GLU A 251 -19.72 9.47 -16.17
CA GLU A 251 -19.85 8.36 -17.12
C GLU A 251 -18.75 7.31 -16.97
N GLU A 252 -17.50 7.72 -16.82
CA GLU A 252 -16.37 6.79 -16.68
C GLU A 252 -16.39 6.09 -15.32
N ARG A 253 -16.74 6.84 -14.25
CA ARG A 253 -16.90 6.25 -12.92
C ARG A 253 -18.02 5.21 -12.89
N ILE A 254 -19.13 5.48 -13.58
CA ILE A 254 -20.26 4.54 -13.72
C ILE A 254 -19.81 3.29 -14.47
N ARG A 255 -19.11 3.42 -15.60
CA ARG A 255 -18.61 2.26 -16.36
C ARG A 255 -17.67 1.40 -15.51
N ALA A 256 -16.71 2.01 -14.81
CA ALA A 256 -15.80 1.27 -13.95
C ALA A 256 -16.53 0.57 -12.79
N GLN A 257 -17.56 1.21 -12.21
CA GLN A 257 -18.41 0.55 -11.22
C GLN A 257 -19.16 -0.65 -11.81
N GLU A 258 -19.67 -0.53 -13.03
CA GLU A 258 -20.36 -1.61 -13.73
C GLU A 258 -19.42 -2.76 -14.05
N ASP A 259 -18.20 -2.48 -14.51
CA ASP A 259 -17.18 -3.49 -14.78
C ASP A 259 -16.79 -4.25 -13.49
N MET A 260 -16.55 -3.52 -12.40
CA MET A 260 -16.23 -4.12 -11.10
C MET A 260 -17.37 -5.01 -10.58
N LEU A 261 -18.61 -4.52 -10.66
CA LEU A 261 -19.79 -5.30 -10.26
C LEU A 261 -20.00 -6.51 -11.19
N ALA A 262 -19.73 -6.38 -12.50
CA ALA A 262 -19.86 -7.49 -13.43
C ALA A 262 -18.88 -8.63 -13.11
N VAL A 263 -17.65 -8.31 -12.71
CA VAL A 263 -16.67 -9.30 -12.21
C VAL A 263 -17.22 -10.02 -10.97
N LEU A 264 -17.76 -9.28 -10.00
CA LEU A 264 -18.35 -9.86 -8.79
C LEU A 264 -19.59 -10.71 -9.09
N VAL A 265 -20.49 -10.26 -9.96
CA VAL A 265 -21.67 -11.02 -10.39
C VAL A 265 -21.26 -12.33 -11.07
N LYS A 266 -20.22 -12.30 -11.91
CA LYS A 266 -19.70 -13.47 -12.61
C LYS A 266 -19.14 -14.52 -11.65
N ALA A 267 -18.44 -14.11 -10.60
CA ALA A 267 -17.85 -15.02 -9.62
C ALA A 267 -18.83 -15.43 -8.49
N GLY A 268 -19.79 -14.55 -8.18
CA GLY A 268 -20.79 -14.75 -7.14
C GLY A 268 -22.17 -15.07 -7.70
N ARG A 269 -23.21 -14.55 -7.03
CA ARG A 269 -24.60 -14.63 -7.48
C ARG A 269 -25.20 -13.23 -7.48
N GLU A 270 -25.99 -12.91 -8.50
CA GLU A 270 -26.64 -11.60 -8.63
C GLU A 270 -27.48 -11.25 -7.39
N GLY A 271 -28.10 -12.23 -6.72
CA GLY A 271 -28.90 -12.01 -5.51
C GLY A 271 -28.13 -11.42 -4.30
N LEU A 272 -26.80 -11.33 -4.36
CA LEU A 272 -26.01 -10.60 -3.36
C LEU A 272 -26.19 -9.08 -3.47
N MET A 273 -26.62 -8.57 -4.63
CA MET A 273 -26.96 -7.16 -4.83
C MET A 273 -28.24 -6.71 -4.10
N ASP A 274 -29.03 -7.68 -3.61
CA ASP A 274 -30.31 -7.44 -2.95
C ASP A 274 -30.26 -7.69 -1.44
N ARG A 275 -29.10 -8.08 -0.91
CA ARG A 275 -28.86 -8.21 0.54
C ARG A 275 -28.50 -6.86 1.13
N GLY A 276 -29.06 -6.55 2.29
CA GLY A 276 -28.73 -5.33 3.02
C GLY A 276 -27.50 -5.50 3.91
N ASP A 277 -26.76 -4.41 4.09
CA ASP A 277 -25.74 -4.25 5.13
C ASP A 277 -26.38 -4.15 6.54
N ALA A 278 -25.59 -3.78 7.55
CA ALA A 278 -26.07 -3.65 8.93
C ALA A 278 -27.15 -2.56 9.09
N GLU A 279 -27.22 -1.60 8.16
CA GLU A 279 -28.26 -0.56 8.10
C GLU A 279 -29.45 -0.96 7.20
N GLY A 280 -29.40 -2.14 6.58
CA GLY A 280 -30.40 -2.63 5.65
C GLY A 280 -30.32 -2.03 4.25
N LYS A 281 -29.24 -1.32 3.92
CA LYS A 281 -29.02 -0.76 2.57
C LYS A 281 -28.43 -1.82 1.66
N THR A 282 -29.05 -2.00 0.51
CA THR A 282 -28.57 -2.93 -0.51
C THR A 282 -27.49 -2.31 -1.40
N PRO A 283 -26.58 -3.10 -2.01
CA PRO A 283 -25.65 -2.60 -3.01
C PRO A 283 -26.34 -1.82 -4.13
N ARG A 284 -27.54 -2.22 -4.57
CA ARG A 284 -28.29 -1.46 -5.59
C ARG A 284 -28.69 -0.05 -5.12
N GLN A 285 -29.15 0.08 -3.87
CA GLN A 285 -29.49 1.37 -3.29
C GLN A 285 -28.24 2.25 -3.15
N ILE A 286 -27.15 1.68 -2.65
CA ILE A 286 -25.87 2.38 -2.51
C ILE A 286 -25.36 2.85 -3.88
N CYS A 287 -25.35 1.98 -4.91
CA CYS A 287 -24.99 2.35 -6.28
C CYS A 287 -25.79 3.56 -6.77
N LYS A 288 -27.10 3.55 -6.58
CA LYS A 288 -27.95 4.66 -7.01
C LYS A 288 -27.51 5.97 -6.34
N THR A 289 -27.38 5.98 -5.02
CA THR A 289 -26.94 7.16 -4.26
C THR A 289 -25.54 7.63 -4.68
N THR A 290 -24.60 6.71 -4.87
CA THR A 290 -23.24 7.01 -5.31
C THR A 290 -23.23 7.66 -6.69
N ARG A 291 -23.96 7.09 -7.66
CA ARG A 291 -24.05 7.59 -9.05
C ARG A 291 -24.74 8.95 -9.13
N ASP A 292 -25.83 9.14 -8.39
CA ASP A 292 -26.53 10.43 -8.28
C ASP A 292 -25.56 11.53 -7.78
N GLY A 293 -24.70 11.18 -6.82
CA GLY A 293 -23.65 12.04 -6.31
C GLY A 293 -22.59 12.41 -7.36
N TRP A 294 -22.17 11.47 -8.21
CA TRP A 294 -21.25 11.75 -9.31
C TRP A 294 -21.88 12.66 -10.37
N ILE A 295 -23.09 12.34 -10.82
CA ILE A 295 -23.79 13.11 -11.86
C ILE A 295 -24.04 14.55 -11.39
N THR A 296 -24.40 14.74 -10.12
CA THR A 296 -24.63 16.08 -9.56
C THR A 296 -23.36 16.94 -9.56
N LYS A 297 -22.18 16.32 -9.41
CA LYS A 297 -20.88 17.02 -9.44
C LYS A 297 -20.48 17.43 -10.86
N ASP A 298 -20.83 16.65 -11.88
CA ASP A 298 -20.54 16.97 -13.28
C ASP A 298 -21.31 18.20 -13.80
N ILE A 299 -22.45 18.55 -13.16
CA ILE A 299 -23.34 19.65 -13.58
C ILE A 299 -22.95 21.00 -12.95
N ARG A 300 -22.09 20.99 -11.91
CA ARG A 300 -21.65 22.19 -11.18
C ARG A 300 -20.36 22.75 -11.73
#